data_AF-K1TV47-F1
#
_entry.id   AF-K1TV47-F1
#
_cell.length_a   1.000
_cell.length_b   1.000
_cell.length_c   1.000
_cell.angle_alpha   90.00
_cell.angle_beta   90.00
_cell.angle_gamma   90.00
#
_symmetry.space_group_name_H-M   'P 1'
#
loop_
_entity.id
_entity.type
_entity.pdbx_description
1 polymer ?
#
loop_
_entity_poly.entity_id
_entity_poly.type
_entity_poly.pdbx_seq_one_letter_code
_entity_poly.pdbx_strand_id
1 'polypeptide(L)' 'MSIYKEDEKMAFELELENEYMPKIKVIGVGGGGGNAVNRMVATEVKNVEFIAIN' A
#
# COMPACT_ATOMS: atom_id res chain seq x y z
N MET A 1 -22.90 -27.23 7.79
CA MET A 1 -21.43 -27.30 7.91
C MET A 1 -20.72 -27.02 6.57
N SER A 2 -21.20 -26.06 5.75
CA SER A 2 -20.63 -25.80 4.41
C SER A 2 -20.29 -24.32 4.18
N ILE A 3 -21.09 -23.40 4.74
CA ILE A 3 -20.88 -21.95 4.57
C ILE A 3 -19.70 -21.40 5.39
N TYR A 4 -19.56 -21.77 6.66
CA TYR A 4 -18.49 -21.27 7.53
C TYR A 4 -17.07 -21.67 7.10
N LYS A 5 -16.93 -22.75 6.32
CA LYS A 5 -15.62 -23.20 5.82
C LYS A 5 -15.14 -22.40 4.61
N GLU A 6 -16.05 -21.82 3.83
CA GLU A 6 -15.67 -20.97 2.69
C GLU A 6 -15.24 -19.59 3.13
N ASP A 7 -15.92 -19.01 4.13
CA ASP A 7 -15.53 -17.72 4.72
C ASP A 7 -14.13 -17.76 5.33
N GLU A 8 -13.80 -18.85 6.06
CA GLU A 8 -12.48 -19.06 6.65
C GLU A 8 -11.39 -19.25 5.59
N LYS A 9 -11.69 -19.99 4.52
CA LYS A 9 -10.79 -20.18 3.37
C LYS A 9 -10.50 -18.85 2.65
N MET A 10 -11.53 -18.03 2.45
CA MET A 10 -11.39 -16.73 1.77
C MET A 10 -10.64 -15.71 2.64
N ALA A 11 -10.87 -15.70 3.95
CA ALA A 11 -10.10 -14.88 4.89
C ALA A 11 -8.61 -15.26 4.89
N PHE A 12 -8.30 -16.56 4.87
CA PHE A 12 -6.92 -17.06 4.85
C PHE A 12 -6.20 -16.75 3.51
N GLU A 13 -6.89 -16.90 2.38
CA GLU A 13 -6.32 -16.54 1.07
C GLU A 13 -6.00 -15.04 0.96
N LEU A 14 -6.84 -14.17 1.53
CA LEU A 14 -6.60 -12.72 1.58
C LEU A 14 -5.44 -12.34 2.52
N GLU A 15 -5.24 -13.07 3.62
CA GLU A 15 -4.09 -12.87 4.50
C GLU A 15 -2.77 -13.22 3.81
N LEU A 16 -2.72 -14.34 3.08
CA LEU A 16 -1.54 -14.75 2.31
C LEU A 16 -1.18 -13.73 1.23
N GLU A 17 -2.17 -13.17 0.53
CA GLU A 17 -1.93 -12.19 -0.52
C GLU A 17 -1.27 -10.90 0.01
N ASN A 18 -1.60 -10.48 1.23
CA ASN A 18 -0.97 -9.34 1.89
C ASN A 18 0.49 -9.60 2.31
N GLU A 19 0.85 -10.84 2.62
CA GLU A 19 2.20 -11.20 3.06
C GLU A 19 3.23 -11.12 1.91
N TYR A 20 2.80 -11.42 0.69
CA TYR A 20 3.65 -11.38 -0.51
C TYR A 20 3.55 -10.07 -1.31
N MET A 21 2.69 -9.14 -0.90
CA MET A 21 2.55 -7.86 -1.61
C MET A 21 3.81 -6.99 -1.39
N PRO A 22 4.47 -6.49 -2.47
CA PRO A 22 5.65 -5.66 -2.34
C PRO A 22 5.35 -4.37 -1.56
N LYS A 23 6.16 -4.09 -0.53
CA LYS A 23 6.09 -2.85 0.24
C LYS A 23 6.83 -1.74 -0.51
N ILE A 24 6.08 -0.87 -1.19
CA ILE A 24 6.66 0.25 -1.95
C ILE A 24 6.72 1.49 -1.06
N LYS A 25 7.93 2.07 -0.93
CA LYS A 25 8.16 3.34 -0.24
C LYS A 25 8.70 4.36 -1.23
N VAL A 26 8.15 5.57 -1.21
CA VAL A 26 8.63 6.71 -2.00
C VAL A 26 9.10 7.81 -1.06
N ILE A 27 10.36 8.21 -1.22
CA ILE A 27 11.00 9.20 -0.36
C ILE A 27 11.35 10.43 -1.20
N GLY A 28 10.67 11.55 -0.93
CA GLY A 28 10.98 12.85 -1.50
C GLY A 28 11.94 13.60 -0.59
N VAL A 29 13.09 14.05 -1.11
CA VAL A 29 14.09 14.82 -0.36
C VAL A 29 14.17 16.27 -0.87
N GLY A 30 14.21 17.24 0.03
CA GLY A 30 14.23 18.68 -0.23
C GLY A 30 12.93 19.21 -0.82
N GLY A 31 12.89 20.52 -1.11
CA GLY A 31 11.68 21.18 -1.61
C GLY A 31 11.14 20.60 -2.94
N GLY A 32 12.04 20.20 -3.85
CA GLY A 32 11.65 19.56 -5.11
C GLY A 32 11.06 18.17 -4.91
N GLY A 33 11.65 17.36 -4.04
CA GLY A 33 11.16 16.03 -3.71
C GLY A 33 9.80 16.06 -3.00
N GLY A 34 9.62 16.99 -2.06
CA GLY A 34 8.34 17.22 -1.39
C GLY A 34 7.22 17.59 -2.36
N ASN A 35 7.49 18.47 -3.33
CA ASN A 35 6.53 18.85 -4.36
C ASN A 35 6.12 17.67 -5.27
N ALA A 36 7.07 16.79 -5.61
CA ALA A 36 6.77 15.58 -6.39
C ALA A 36 5.90 14.60 -5.59
N VAL A 37 6.22 14.37 -4.31
CA VAL A 37 5.42 13.53 -3.40
C VAL A 37 4.00 14.09 -3.27
N ASN A 38 3.84 15.40 -3.07
CA ASN A 38 2.53 16.04 -2.99
C ASN A 38 1.68 15.80 -4.25
N ARG A 39 2.32 15.82 -5.43
CA ARG A 39 1.63 15.49 -6.68
C ARG A 39 1.17 14.04 -6.70
N MET A 40 2.03 13.09 -6.29
CA MET A 40 1.69 11.66 -6.26
C MET A 40 0.51 11.38 -5.32
N VAL A 41 0.49 12.03 -4.15
CA VAL A 41 -0.64 11.96 -3.20
C VAL A 41 -1.91 12.54 -3.83
N ALA A 42 -1.83 13.72 -4.45
CA ALA A 42 -2.99 14.36 -5.08
C ALA A 42 -3.56 13.56 -6.28
N THR A 43 -2.73 12.79 -6.97
CA THR A 43 -3.16 11.87 -8.04
C THR A 43 -3.55 10.49 -7.52
N GLU A 44 -3.65 10.31 -6.21
CA GLU A 44 -4.09 9.08 -5.56
C GLU A 44 -3.30 7.82 -5.95
N VAL A 45 -1.97 7.94 -6.07
CA VAL A 45 -1.11 6.77 -6.29
C VAL A 45 -1.29 5.80 -5.11
N LYS A 46 -1.75 4.58 -5.41
CA LYS A 46 -2.12 3.56 -4.41
C LYS A 46 -0.94 2.64 -4.09
N ASN A 47 -1.04 1.94 -2.94
CA ASN A 47 -0.07 0.93 -2.48
C ASN A 47 1.36 1.47 -2.31
N VAL A 48 1.48 2.74 -1.95
CA VAL A 48 2.77 3.41 -1.70
C VAL A 48 2.71 4.12 -0.35
N GLU A 49 3.75 3.92 0.44
CA GLU A 49 4.03 4.73 1.62
C GLU A 49 4.88 5.94 1.20
N PHE A 50 4.36 7.15 1.40
CA PHE A 50 5.05 8.39 1.05
C PHE A 50 5.77 8.98 2.26
N ILE A 51 7.03 9.38 2.06
CA ILE A 51 7.86 10.05 3.06
C ILE A 51 8.45 11.30 2.42
N ALA A 52 8.34 12.44 3.09
CA ALA A 52 8.98 13.69 2.66
C ALA A 52 9.99 14.14 3.74
N ILE A 53 11.19 14.51 3.31
CA ILE A 53 12.28 14.99 4.17
C ILE A 53 12.78 16.30 3.57
N ASN A 54 12.78 17.39 4.33
CA ASN A 54 13.31 18.69 3.92
C ASN A 54 14.16 19.26 5.06
#